data_AF-A0A946NHK7-F1
#
_entry.id   AF-A0A946NHK7-F1
#
_cell.length_a   1.000
_cell.length_b   1.000
_cell.length_c   1.000
_cell.angle_alpha   90.00
_cell.angle_beta   90.00
_cell.angle_gamma   90.00
#
_symmetry.space_group_name_H-M   'P 1'
#
loop_
_entity.id
_entity.type
_entity.pdbx_description
1 polymer ?
#
loop_
_entity_poly.entity_id
_entity_poly.type
_entity_poly.pdbx_seq_one_letter_code
_entity_poly.pdbx_strand_id
1 'polypeptide(L)'
;MIFGANDYGIDKFIFFSLIIIPSCYIAIEVLNQQDINKFLWILVGVSTMLLLLGLFNLEDISSFEGGRITAMGGGPIVFSRWMIFAVLVILFNKNKYSKYLYLLIPLFLFMSFTAGSRGPLYAFVIILCLYFLFSFRKNFIKVVVISFLGFTSITTLSLTENDKGVGSQSTSRIFNTSIEAYARVDRIRRSIKLISKAPFGVGIGNWAQESNKFSDHQHEDTQYAHNIFLELINESGIVVLLLFVILLITILDSSLFLLFFQENYCSVRITFILFSYLLINALVSGDIVDNRLMFIMLALFMSERLSLQKISNA
;
A
#
# COMPACT_ATOMS: atom_id res chain seq x y z
N MET A 1 1.24 -32.55 -5.37
CA MET A 1 1.84 -32.21 -6.67
C MET A 1 2.81 -31.08 -6.43
N ILE A 2 4.10 -31.28 -6.70
CA ILE A 2 5.05 -30.17 -6.79
C ILE A 2 4.75 -29.55 -8.15
N PHE A 3 4.01 -28.44 -8.14
CA PHE A 3 3.85 -27.65 -9.35
C PHE A 3 5.22 -27.08 -9.73
N GLY A 4 5.54 -27.08 -11.02
CA GLY A 4 6.89 -26.77 -11.51
C GLY A 4 7.43 -25.43 -11.01
N ALA A 5 8.75 -25.33 -10.91
CA ALA A 5 9.41 -24.05 -10.65
C ALA A 5 9.45 -23.25 -11.96
N ASN A 6 8.95 -22.02 -11.94
CA ASN A 6 9.10 -21.04 -13.00
C ASN A 6 9.99 -19.89 -12.52
N ASP A 7 10.58 -19.15 -13.45
CA ASP A 7 11.55 -18.09 -13.12
C ASP A 7 10.94 -17.03 -12.19
N TYR A 8 9.70 -16.61 -12.48
CA TYR A 8 8.97 -15.64 -11.66
C TYR A 8 8.74 -16.14 -10.22
N GLY A 9 8.35 -17.40 -10.04
CA GLY A 9 8.13 -18.01 -8.73
C GLY A 9 9.43 -18.19 -7.94
N ILE A 10 10.53 -18.52 -8.61
CA ILE A 10 11.87 -18.57 -8.01
C ILE A 10 12.30 -17.20 -7.54
N ASP A 11 12.20 -16.17 -8.39
CA ASP A 11 12.50 -14.79 -8.02
C ASP A 11 11.67 -14.34 -6.82
N LYS A 12 10.37 -14.61 -6.86
CA LYS A 12 9.43 -14.25 -5.80
C LYS A 12 9.79 -14.93 -4.47
N PHE A 13 10.13 -16.22 -4.51
CA PHE A 13 10.58 -16.96 -3.34
C PHE A 13 11.92 -16.43 -2.78
N ILE A 14 12.88 -16.13 -3.66
CA ILE A 14 14.19 -15.57 -3.29
C ILE A 14 14.00 -14.20 -2.62
N PHE A 15 13.23 -13.31 -3.24
CA PHE A 15 12.96 -11.97 -2.68
C PHE A 15 12.24 -12.04 -1.35
N PHE A 16 11.24 -12.93 -1.21
CA PHE A 16 10.55 -13.11 0.06
C PHE A 16 11.49 -13.65 1.14
N SER A 17 12.27 -14.68 0.82
CA SER A 17 13.11 -15.39 1.80
C SER A 17 14.36 -14.61 2.19
N LEU A 18 15.00 -13.90 1.26
CA LEU A 18 16.27 -13.20 1.49
C LEU A 18 16.12 -11.71 1.77
N ILE A 19 15.00 -11.09 1.39
CA ILE A 19 14.77 -9.66 1.67
C ILE A 19 13.69 -9.47 2.72
N ILE A 20 12.50 -10.02 2.51
CA ILE A 20 11.35 -9.72 3.37
C ILE A 20 11.53 -10.32 4.77
N ILE A 21 11.84 -11.62 4.87
CA ILE A 21 12.00 -12.29 6.17
C ILE A 21 13.12 -11.63 7.00
N PRO A 22 14.35 -11.43 6.47
CA PRO A 22 15.42 -10.79 7.25
C PRO A 22 15.08 -9.35 7.62
N SER A 23 14.42 -8.59 6.75
CA SER A 23 14.01 -7.21 7.08
C SER A 23 12.99 -7.18 8.22
N CYS A 24 12.04 -8.12 8.24
CA CYS A 24 11.08 -8.25 9.35
C CYS A 24 11.78 -8.67 10.65
N TYR A 25 12.74 -9.58 10.58
CA TYR A 25 13.53 -9.98 11.75
C TYR A 25 14.33 -8.80 12.33
N ILE A 26 15.03 -8.05 11.49
CA ILE A 26 15.76 -6.83 11.90
C ILE A 26 14.80 -5.80 12.52
N ALA A 27 13.62 -5.61 11.91
CA ALA A 27 12.62 -4.68 12.41
C ALA A 27 12.09 -5.06 13.82
N ILE A 28 12.03 -6.36 14.14
CA ILE A 28 11.56 -6.84 15.44
C ILE A 28 12.67 -6.79 16.49
N GLU A 29 13.85 -7.35 16.18
CA GLU A 29 14.89 -7.63 17.17
C GLU A 29 15.90 -6.49 17.36
N VAL A 30 16.14 -5.69 16.33
CA VAL A 30 17.26 -4.73 16.30
C VAL A 30 16.81 -3.29 16.48
N LEU A 31 15.70 -2.90 15.85
CA LEU A 31 15.29 -1.49 15.80
C LEU A 31 14.60 -1.06 17.10
N ASN A 32 15.13 -0.01 17.73
CA ASN A 32 14.46 0.69 18.82
C ASN A 32 13.58 1.83 18.29
N GLN A 33 12.77 2.43 19.16
CA GLN A 33 11.84 3.51 18.79
C GLN A 33 12.49 4.71 18.09
N GLN A 34 13.72 5.08 18.45
CA GLN A 34 14.43 6.18 17.78
C GLN A 34 14.83 5.79 16.36
N ASP A 35 15.28 4.55 16.17
CA ASP A 35 15.68 4.04 14.86
C ASP A 35 14.47 3.80 13.96
N ILE A 36 13.33 3.37 14.51
CA ILE A 36 12.04 3.32 13.77
C ILE A 36 11.66 4.71 13.29
N ASN A 37 11.74 5.73 14.16
CA ASN A 37 11.44 7.10 13.76
C ASN A 37 12.39 7.60 12.66
N LYS A 38 13.71 7.36 12.79
CA LYS A 38 14.69 7.70 11.73
C LYS A 38 14.36 6.97 10.42
N PHE A 39 14.04 5.68 10.49
CA PHE A 39 13.67 4.87 9.34
C PHE A 39 12.45 5.45 8.61
N LEU A 40 11.39 5.84 9.32
CA LEU A 40 10.22 6.49 8.72
C LEU A 40 10.60 7.81 8.01
N TRP A 41 11.49 8.62 8.58
CA TRP A 41 11.96 9.85 7.94
C TRP A 41 12.85 9.60 6.73
N ILE A 42 13.67 8.54 6.74
CA ILE A 42 14.43 8.09 5.57
C ILE A 42 13.46 7.72 4.45
N LEU A 43 12.39 6.99 4.75
CA LEU A 43 11.36 6.65 3.77
C LEU A 43 10.63 7.88 3.21
N VAL A 44 10.38 8.91 4.03
CA VAL A 44 9.89 10.21 3.54
C VAL A 44 10.91 10.88 2.62
N GLY A 45 12.20 10.79 2.94
CA GLY A 45 13.28 11.24 2.05
C GLY A 45 13.24 10.53 0.69
N VAL A 46 13.06 9.21 0.68
CA VAL A 46 12.89 8.41 -0.55
C VAL A 46 11.64 8.86 -1.31
N SER A 47 10.48 9.02 -0.65
CA SER A 47 9.28 9.57 -1.29
C SER A 47 9.52 10.95 -1.88
N THR A 48 10.30 11.81 -1.20
CA THR A 48 10.64 13.15 -1.70
C THR A 48 11.54 13.08 -2.93
N MET A 49 12.51 12.17 -2.95
CA MET A 49 13.33 11.91 -4.15
C MET A 49 12.45 11.44 -5.32
N LEU A 50 11.55 10.48 -5.08
CA LEU A 50 10.61 10.01 -6.10
C LEU A 50 9.69 11.13 -6.59
N LEU A 51 9.19 11.97 -5.69
CA LEU A 51 8.40 13.15 -6.01
C LEU A 51 9.16 14.06 -6.98
N LEU A 52 10.42 14.39 -6.68
CA LEU A 52 11.26 15.24 -7.55
C LEU A 52 11.47 14.60 -8.93
N LEU A 53 11.77 13.30 -8.99
CA LEU A 53 11.90 12.58 -10.26
C LEU A 53 10.60 12.59 -11.06
N GLY A 54 9.46 12.40 -10.39
CA GLY A 54 8.14 12.51 -11.01
C GLY A 54 7.85 13.91 -11.54
N LEU A 55 8.32 14.96 -10.85
CA LEU A 55 8.19 16.35 -11.29
C LEU A 55 9.06 16.64 -12.52
N PHE A 56 10.31 16.17 -12.54
CA PHE A 56 11.20 16.34 -13.70
C PHE A 56 10.67 15.60 -14.94
N ASN A 57 10.05 14.44 -14.73
CA ASN A 57 9.47 13.66 -15.83
C ASN A 57 8.08 14.16 -16.24
N LEU A 58 7.56 15.28 -15.70
CA LEU A 58 6.20 15.74 -16.00
C LEU A 58 5.98 16.04 -17.49
N GLU A 59 7.01 16.54 -18.16
CA GLU A 59 6.97 16.96 -19.57
C GLU A 59 6.91 15.74 -20.51
N ASP A 60 7.60 14.66 -20.14
CA ASP A 60 7.66 13.41 -20.91
C ASP A 60 6.37 12.58 -20.82
N ILE A 61 5.48 12.84 -19.85
CA ILE A 61 4.22 12.09 -19.66
C ILE A 61 3.29 12.20 -20.87
N SER A 62 3.37 13.29 -21.64
CA SER A 62 2.60 13.45 -22.87
C SER A 62 2.91 12.38 -23.94
N SER A 63 4.05 11.70 -23.81
CA SER A 63 4.54 10.67 -24.74
C SER A 63 4.30 9.22 -24.28
N PHE A 64 4.02 8.98 -22.99
CA PHE A 64 3.74 7.64 -22.49
C PHE A 64 2.30 7.23 -22.84
N GLU A 65 2.12 6.00 -23.35
CA GLU A 65 0.80 5.45 -23.65
C GLU A 65 -0.11 5.54 -22.42
N GLY A 66 -1.07 6.46 -22.50
CA GLY A 66 -1.97 6.77 -21.42
C GLY A 66 -1.35 7.56 -20.28
N GLY A 67 -0.44 8.52 -20.46
CA GLY A 67 -0.26 9.68 -19.58
C GLY A 67 -0.21 9.47 -18.05
N ARG A 68 0.44 8.41 -17.54
CA ARG A 68 0.55 8.14 -16.09
C ARG A 68 1.97 8.40 -15.59
N ILE A 69 2.07 9.02 -14.41
CA ILE A 69 3.36 9.21 -13.74
C ILE A 69 3.89 7.88 -13.22
N THR A 70 5.12 7.59 -13.61
CA THR A 70 5.96 6.52 -13.06
C THR A 70 7.30 7.11 -12.63
N ALA A 71 8.01 6.42 -11.76
CA ALA A 71 9.37 6.81 -11.39
C ALA A 71 10.24 5.57 -11.22
N MET A 72 11.47 5.62 -11.72
CA MET A 72 12.49 4.57 -11.59
C MET A 72 11.99 3.17 -12.01
N GLY A 73 11.23 3.08 -13.11
CA GLY A 73 10.66 1.81 -13.59
C GLY A 73 9.53 1.22 -12.73
N GLY A 74 9.16 1.88 -11.64
CA GLY A 74 8.01 1.49 -10.81
C GLY A 74 6.69 1.92 -11.45
N GLY A 75 5.68 1.05 -11.36
CA GLY A 75 4.34 1.36 -11.88
C GLY A 75 3.65 2.52 -11.15
N PRO A 76 2.63 3.15 -11.76
CA PRO A 76 1.96 4.33 -11.20
C PRO A 76 1.29 4.07 -9.84
N ILE A 77 0.92 2.81 -9.58
CA ILE A 77 0.38 2.37 -8.29
C ILE A 77 1.45 2.50 -7.21
N VAL A 78 2.66 2.00 -7.45
CA VAL A 78 3.78 2.06 -6.49
C VAL A 78 4.14 3.52 -6.21
N PHE A 79 4.25 4.33 -7.24
CA PHE A 79 4.52 5.76 -7.10
C PHE A 79 3.50 6.46 -6.18
N SER A 80 2.20 6.28 -6.48
CA SER A 80 1.12 6.87 -5.68
C SER A 80 1.11 6.35 -4.23
N ARG A 81 1.46 5.08 -3.99
CA ARG A 81 1.63 4.53 -2.63
C ARG A 81 2.71 5.27 -1.84
N TRP A 82 3.85 5.56 -2.45
CA TRP A 82 4.94 6.30 -1.79
C TRP A 82 4.57 7.75 -1.45
N MET A 83 3.83 8.42 -2.33
CA MET A 83 3.38 9.79 -2.08
C MET A 83 2.46 9.85 -0.86
N ILE A 84 1.45 8.97 -0.80
CA ILE A 84 0.52 8.89 0.33
C ILE A 84 1.19 8.38 1.60
N PHE A 85 2.13 7.45 1.50
CA PHE A 85 2.94 7.01 2.63
C PHE A 85 3.62 8.21 3.31
N ALA A 86 4.25 9.10 2.52
CA ALA A 86 4.88 10.30 3.06
C ALA A 86 3.86 11.25 3.70
N VAL A 87 2.68 11.43 3.10
CA VAL A 87 1.60 12.22 3.70
C VAL A 87 1.21 11.68 5.07
N LEU A 88 1.02 10.36 5.20
CA LEU A 88 0.67 9.72 6.47
C LEU A 88 1.77 9.89 7.51
N VAL A 89 3.05 9.73 7.13
CA VAL A 89 4.17 9.96 8.05
C VAL A 89 4.20 11.42 8.51
N ILE A 90 4.08 12.39 7.61
CA ILE A 90 4.11 13.81 7.98
C ILE A 90 2.94 14.16 8.91
N LEU A 91 1.73 13.66 8.63
CA LEU A 91 0.53 13.95 9.43
C LEU A 91 0.59 13.35 10.84
N PHE A 92 1.07 12.10 10.97
CA PHE A 92 0.96 11.33 12.21
C PHE A 92 2.27 11.23 12.99
N ASN A 93 3.43 11.46 12.37
CA ASN A 93 4.73 11.48 13.04
C ASN A 93 5.10 12.89 13.50
N LYS A 94 4.80 13.21 14.76
CA LYS A 94 5.14 14.52 15.33
C LYS A 94 6.65 14.62 15.56
N ASN A 95 7.32 15.46 14.78
CA ASN A 95 8.71 15.87 15.00
C ASN A 95 8.79 17.42 14.99
N LYS A 96 9.85 18.00 15.57
CA LYS A 96 10.13 19.45 15.60
C LYS A 96 10.00 20.10 14.23
N TYR A 97 10.31 19.36 13.17
CA TYR A 97 10.29 19.82 11.78
C TYR A 97 9.00 19.50 11.01
N SER A 98 8.14 18.63 11.52
CA SER A 98 6.95 18.14 10.80
C SER A 98 6.01 19.28 10.37
N LYS A 99 5.91 20.34 11.20
CA LYS A 99 5.10 21.54 10.88
C LYS A 99 5.52 22.25 9.59
N TYR A 100 6.81 22.22 9.23
CA TYR A 100 7.30 22.84 8.00
C TYR A 100 7.01 21.96 6.79
N LEU A 101 7.01 20.63 6.98
CA LEU A 101 6.73 19.65 5.95
C LEU A 101 5.24 19.58 5.58
N TYR A 102 4.34 20.21 6.34
CA TYR A 102 2.93 20.36 5.95
C TYR A 102 2.75 21.07 4.61
N LEU A 103 3.71 21.94 4.22
CA LEU A 103 3.72 22.58 2.91
C LEU A 103 3.93 21.57 1.75
N LEU A 104 4.53 20.41 2.02
CA LEU A 104 4.74 19.35 1.02
C LEU A 104 3.51 18.44 0.85
N ILE A 105 2.58 18.41 1.80
CA ILE A 105 1.40 17.53 1.74
C ILE A 105 0.58 17.78 0.46
N PRO A 106 0.22 19.03 0.10
CA PRO A 106 -0.52 19.28 -1.14
C PRO A 106 0.21 18.77 -2.38
N LEU A 107 1.55 18.89 -2.40
CA LEU A 107 2.38 18.45 -3.53
C LEU A 107 2.42 16.92 -3.64
N PHE A 108 2.56 16.20 -2.52
CA PHE A 108 2.45 14.73 -2.50
C PHE A 108 1.06 14.25 -2.93
N LEU A 109 -0.01 14.89 -2.44
CA LEU A 109 -1.38 14.54 -2.83
C LEU A 109 -1.62 14.81 -4.32
N PHE A 110 -1.15 15.94 -4.82
CA PHE A 110 -1.22 16.28 -6.24
C PHE A 110 -0.50 15.24 -7.09
N MET A 111 0.74 14.88 -6.75
CA MET A 111 1.51 13.88 -7.50
C MET A 111 0.94 12.46 -7.40
N SER A 112 0.34 12.11 -6.26
CA SER A 112 -0.42 10.86 -6.14
C SER A 112 -1.63 10.82 -7.08
N PHE A 113 -2.28 11.97 -7.29
CA PHE A 113 -3.45 12.08 -8.14
C PHE A 113 -3.08 12.06 -9.63
N THR A 114 -2.03 12.78 -10.03
CA THR A 114 -1.53 12.77 -11.42
C THR A 114 -1.00 11.40 -11.86
N ALA A 115 -0.57 10.55 -10.92
CA ALA A 115 -0.25 9.15 -11.19
C ALA A 115 -1.45 8.32 -11.69
N GLY A 116 -2.68 8.80 -11.50
CA GLY A 116 -3.90 8.18 -12.01
C GLY A 116 -4.22 6.83 -11.34
N SER A 117 -3.74 6.58 -10.12
CA SER A 117 -3.99 5.35 -9.37
C SER A 117 -5.00 5.58 -8.25
N ARG A 118 -6.16 4.90 -8.33
CA ARG A 118 -7.26 5.07 -7.36
C ARG A 118 -7.02 4.34 -6.04
N GLY A 119 -6.40 3.16 -6.10
CA GLY A 119 -6.23 2.28 -4.93
C GLY A 119 -5.58 2.99 -3.72
N PRO A 120 -4.41 3.63 -3.91
CA PRO A 120 -3.73 4.36 -2.84
C PRO A 120 -4.56 5.52 -2.28
N LEU A 121 -5.31 6.23 -3.12
CA LEU A 121 -6.18 7.34 -2.69
C LEU A 121 -7.39 6.85 -1.89
N TYR A 122 -8.04 5.76 -2.33
CA TYR A 122 -9.15 5.16 -1.58
C TYR A 122 -8.68 4.59 -0.24
N ALA A 123 -7.53 3.91 -0.23
CA ALA A 123 -6.91 3.43 1.00
C ALA A 123 -6.60 4.59 1.97
N PHE A 124 -6.11 5.73 1.46
CA PHE A 124 -5.89 6.93 2.27
C PHE A 124 -7.18 7.43 2.92
N VAL A 125 -8.26 7.56 2.13
CA VAL A 125 -9.57 8.00 2.63
C VAL A 125 -10.12 7.05 3.69
N ILE A 126 -10.05 5.73 3.45
CA ILE A 126 -10.49 4.73 4.43
C ILE A 126 -9.71 4.88 5.74
N ILE A 127 -8.39 5.06 5.69
CA ILE A 127 -7.55 5.24 6.87
C ILE A 127 -7.89 6.52 7.62
N LEU A 128 -8.13 7.63 6.92
CA LEU A 128 -8.57 8.87 7.58
C LEU A 128 -9.96 8.71 8.23
N CYS A 129 -10.89 8.00 7.58
CA CYS A 129 -12.20 7.71 8.13
C CYS A 129 -12.09 6.83 9.39
N LEU A 130 -11.31 5.76 9.35
CA LEU A 130 -11.06 4.90 10.51
C LEU A 130 -10.41 5.70 11.65
N TYR A 131 -9.37 6.48 11.33
CA TYR A 131 -8.74 7.36 12.32
C TYR A 131 -9.74 8.30 12.98
N PHE A 132 -10.63 8.92 12.20
CA PHE A 132 -11.64 9.83 12.72
C PHE A 132 -12.66 9.13 13.62
N LEU A 133 -13.17 7.97 13.18
CA LEU A 133 -14.15 7.18 13.94
C LEU A 133 -13.63 6.81 15.34
N PHE A 134 -12.33 6.54 15.46
CA PHE A 134 -11.72 6.08 16.71
C PHE A 134 -10.99 7.16 17.52
N SER A 135 -10.64 8.30 16.91
CA SER A 135 -9.88 9.39 17.55
C SER A 135 -10.75 10.61 17.93
N PHE A 136 -12.09 10.52 17.93
CA PHE A 136 -13.06 11.61 18.14
C PHE A 136 -12.58 12.75 19.08
N ARG A 137 -11.95 13.82 18.52
CA ARG A 137 -11.93 15.24 18.99
C ARG A 137 -10.80 16.09 18.35
N LYS A 138 -11.08 17.41 18.30
CA LYS A 138 -10.25 18.60 17.99
C LYS A 138 -9.55 18.75 16.63
N ASN A 139 -9.15 17.68 15.93
CA ASN A 139 -8.41 17.82 14.67
C ASN A 139 -9.27 17.75 13.38
N PHE A 140 -10.59 17.55 13.54
CA PHE A 140 -11.56 17.39 12.45
C PHE A 140 -11.49 18.51 11.39
N ILE A 141 -11.51 19.77 11.84
CA ILE A 141 -11.52 20.93 10.92
C ILE A 141 -10.22 21.00 10.11
N LYS A 142 -9.06 20.69 10.70
CA LYS A 142 -7.78 20.75 9.97
C LYS A 142 -7.70 19.72 8.85
N VAL A 143 -8.20 18.50 9.09
CA VAL A 143 -8.18 17.43 8.09
C VAL A 143 -9.24 17.67 7.01
N VAL A 144 -10.44 18.13 7.37
CA VAL A 144 -11.48 18.51 6.41
C VAL A 144 -11.01 19.66 5.52
N VAL A 145 -10.35 20.68 6.08
CA VAL A 145 -9.79 21.79 5.29
C VAL A 145 -8.66 21.33 4.37
N ILE A 146 -7.77 20.43 4.80
CA ILE A 146 -6.72 19.87 3.92
C ILE A 146 -7.34 19.01 2.80
N SER A 147 -8.32 18.18 3.13
CA SER A 147 -9.04 17.36 2.15
C SER A 147 -9.83 18.21 1.16
N PHE A 148 -10.45 19.30 1.64
CA PHE A 148 -11.18 20.25 0.81
C PHE A 148 -10.25 21.06 -0.08
N LEU A 149 -9.09 21.52 0.43
CA LEU A 149 -8.07 22.21 -0.37
C LEU A 149 -7.48 21.30 -1.45
N GLY A 150 -7.23 20.03 -1.13
CA GLY A 150 -6.86 19.01 -2.10
C GLY A 150 -7.93 18.82 -3.18
N PHE A 151 -9.21 18.77 -2.78
CA PHE A 151 -10.35 18.67 -3.70
C PHE A 151 -10.53 19.92 -4.58
N THR A 152 -10.39 21.12 -4.04
CA THR A 152 -10.53 22.38 -4.80
C THR A 152 -9.39 22.59 -5.80
N SER A 153 -8.17 22.15 -5.46
CA SER A 153 -7.05 22.15 -6.41
C SER A 153 -7.29 21.20 -7.59
N ILE A 154 -8.07 20.13 -7.40
CA ILE A 154 -8.44 19.18 -8.45
C ILE A 154 -9.50 19.78 -9.37
N THR A 155 -10.48 20.50 -8.83
CA THR A 155 -11.58 21.08 -9.63
C THR A 155 -11.14 22.26 -10.50
N THR A 156 -10.19 23.09 -10.05
CA THR A 156 -9.73 24.25 -10.84
C THR A 156 -8.86 23.85 -12.03
N LEU A 157 -8.12 22.74 -11.94
CA LEU A 157 -7.30 22.20 -13.03
C LEU A 157 -8.10 21.35 -14.03
N SER A 158 -9.25 20.81 -13.62
CA SER A 158 -10.12 20.00 -14.48
C SER A 158 -11.13 20.82 -15.29
N LEU A 159 -11.37 22.09 -14.92
CA LEU A 159 -12.37 22.96 -15.56
C LEU A 159 -11.80 23.91 -16.61
N THR A 160 -10.48 23.96 -16.81
CA THR A 160 -9.88 24.60 -17.98
C THR A 160 -10.02 23.67 -19.18
N GLU A 161 -11.22 23.66 -19.77
CA GLU A 161 -11.69 22.82 -20.88
C GLU A 161 -10.94 22.95 -22.22
N ASN A 162 -9.75 23.55 -22.27
CA ASN A 162 -9.09 23.85 -23.55
C ASN A 162 -7.67 23.31 -23.74
N ASP A 163 -7.12 22.56 -22.80
CA ASP A 163 -5.85 21.88 -23.04
C ASP A 163 -5.93 20.39 -22.75
N LYS A 164 -5.37 19.61 -23.68
CA LYS A 164 -5.02 18.18 -23.55
C LYS A 164 -3.90 17.99 -22.53
N GLY A 165 -4.01 18.64 -21.37
CA GLY A 165 -3.02 18.62 -20.31
C GLY A 165 -2.98 17.28 -19.60
N VAL A 166 -1.78 16.94 -19.12
CA VAL A 166 -1.42 15.72 -18.38
C VAL A 166 -2.40 15.38 -17.23
N GLY A 167 -3.04 16.39 -16.63
CA GLY A 167 -4.07 16.20 -15.60
C GLY A 167 -5.37 15.57 -16.10
N SER A 168 -5.82 15.87 -17.32
CA SER A 168 -7.16 15.50 -17.83
C SER A 168 -7.32 14.00 -18.13
N GLN A 169 -6.26 13.33 -18.59
CA GLN A 169 -6.28 11.89 -18.86
C GLN A 169 -6.12 11.05 -17.58
N SER A 170 -5.44 11.58 -16.56
CA SER A 170 -5.33 10.94 -15.25
C SER A 170 -6.59 11.15 -14.41
N THR A 171 -7.22 12.34 -14.46
CA THR A 171 -8.51 12.61 -13.79
C THR A 171 -9.61 11.72 -14.36
N SER A 172 -9.79 11.69 -15.68
CA SER A 172 -10.82 10.86 -16.33
C SER A 172 -10.70 9.39 -15.98
N ARG A 173 -9.49 8.85 -15.78
CA ARG A 173 -9.26 7.48 -15.30
C ARG A 173 -9.37 7.28 -13.80
N ILE A 174 -9.41 8.32 -12.99
CA ILE A 174 -9.84 8.19 -11.59
C ILE A 174 -11.37 8.08 -11.50
N PHE A 175 -12.09 8.63 -12.50
CA PHE A 175 -13.56 8.67 -12.51
C PHE A 175 -14.24 7.63 -13.45
N ASN A 176 -13.56 7.09 -14.48
CA ASN A 176 -14.18 6.19 -15.47
C ASN A 176 -13.95 4.69 -15.19
N THR A 177 -14.98 3.96 -14.77
CA THR A 177 -14.87 2.65 -14.06
C THR A 177 -14.87 1.40 -14.97
N SER A 178 -15.07 1.53 -16.27
CA SER A 178 -15.54 0.40 -17.10
C SER A 178 -14.51 -0.70 -17.42
N ILE A 179 -13.27 -0.40 -17.81
CA ILE A 179 -12.35 -1.42 -18.36
C ILE A 179 -11.55 -2.15 -17.29
N GLU A 180 -10.99 -1.44 -16.29
CA GLU A 180 -10.18 -2.06 -15.23
C GLU A 180 -10.99 -2.97 -14.29
N ALA A 181 -12.30 -2.73 -14.18
CA ALA A 181 -13.19 -3.53 -13.34
C ALA A 181 -13.32 -4.98 -13.84
N TYR A 182 -13.39 -5.19 -15.16
CA TYR A 182 -13.51 -6.53 -15.74
C TYR A 182 -12.28 -7.41 -15.47
N ALA A 183 -11.08 -6.85 -15.63
CA ALA A 183 -9.84 -7.58 -15.36
C ALA A 183 -9.74 -8.04 -13.89
N ARG A 184 -10.23 -7.24 -12.94
CA ARG A 184 -10.21 -7.60 -11.51
C ARG A 184 -11.24 -8.67 -11.17
N VAL A 185 -12.46 -8.54 -11.70
CA VAL A 185 -13.52 -9.53 -11.49
C VAL A 185 -13.12 -10.89 -12.06
N ASP A 186 -12.49 -10.91 -13.23
CA ASP A 186 -11.96 -12.13 -13.84
C ASP A 186 -10.91 -12.81 -12.94
N ARG A 187 -9.92 -12.06 -12.43
CA ARG A 187 -8.90 -12.60 -11.52
C ARG A 187 -9.50 -13.19 -10.24
N ILE A 188 -10.48 -12.52 -9.64
CA ILE A 188 -11.18 -13.02 -8.45
C ILE A 188 -11.91 -14.32 -8.80
N ARG A 189 -12.66 -14.35 -9.90
CA ARG A 189 -13.42 -15.54 -10.32
C ARG A 189 -12.52 -16.74 -10.57
N ARG A 190 -11.39 -16.54 -11.27
CA ARG A 190 -10.41 -17.60 -11.51
C ARG A 190 -9.74 -18.07 -10.24
N SER A 191 -9.37 -17.15 -9.36
CA SER A 191 -8.80 -17.45 -8.04
C SER A 191 -9.73 -18.31 -7.21
N ILE A 192 -11.03 -17.98 -7.14
CA ILE A 192 -12.03 -18.78 -6.41
C ILE A 192 -12.15 -20.18 -7.00
N LYS A 193 -12.17 -20.29 -8.34
CA LYS A 193 -12.21 -21.59 -9.02
C LYS A 193 -10.96 -22.43 -8.74
N LEU A 194 -9.79 -21.81 -8.69
CA LEU A 194 -8.53 -22.50 -8.46
C LEU A 194 -8.41 -23.04 -7.02
N ILE A 195 -8.87 -22.29 -6.01
CA ILE A 195 -8.91 -22.75 -4.61
C ILE A 195 -9.60 -24.11 -4.47
N SER A 196 -10.72 -24.32 -5.17
CA SER A 196 -11.46 -25.58 -5.10
C SER A 196 -10.72 -26.77 -5.70
N LYS A 197 -9.80 -26.53 -6.64
CA LYS A 197 -9.02 -27.58 -7.33
C LYS A 197 -7.67 -27.84 -6.65
N ALA A 198 -7.08 -26.82 -6.05
CA ALA A 198 -5.78 -26.88 -5.42
C ALA A 198 -5.82 -26.17 -4.04
N PRO A 199 -6.50 -26.74 -3.03
CA PRO A 199 -6.65 -26.11 -1.71
C PRO A 199 -5.32 -25.98 -0.95
N PHE A 200 -4.32 -26.79 -1.30
CA PHE A 200 -2.96 -26.72 -0.76
C PHE A 200 -2.03 -25.82 -1.59
N GLY A 201 -2.59 -25.05 -2.52
CA GLY A 201 -1.85 -24.14 -3.37
C GLY A 201 -1.25 -24.83 -4.60
N VAL A 202 -0.87 -23.99 -5.57
CA VAL A 202 -0.25 -24.38 -6.84
C VAL A 202 1.24 -24.05 -6.92
N GLY A 203 1.87 -23.71 -5.80
CA GLY A 203 3.25 -23.23 -5.78
C GLY A 203 3.36 -21.72 -6.06
N ILE A 204 4.38 -21.11 -5.47
CA ILE A 204 4.66 -19.67 -5.57
C ILE A 204 4.92 -19.29 -7.03
N GLY A 205 4.26 -18.24 -7.50
CA GLY A 205 4.39 -17.72 -8.87
C GLY A 205 3.64 -18.49 -9.95
N ASN A 206 2.87 -19.54 -9.62
CA ASN A 206 2.17 -20.38 -10.61
C ASN A 206 0.69 -19.99 -10.82
N TRP A 207 0.22 -18.91 -10.18
CA TRP A 207 -1.19 -18.51 -10.26
C TRP A 207 -1.67 -18.29 -11.69
N ALA A 208 -0.91 -17.57 -12.53
CA ALA A 208 -1.30 -17.28 -13.91
C ALA A 208 -1.41 -18.56 -14.75
N GLN A 209 -0.37 -19.40 -14.72
CA GLN A 209 -0.30 -20.64 -15.48
C GLN A 209 -1.45 -21.59 -15.16
N GLU A 210 -1.79 -21.75 -13.89
CA GLU A 210 -2.88 -22.64 -13.46
C GLU A 210 -4.26 -22.02 -13.66
N SER A 211 -4.41 -20.70 -13.45
CA SER A 211 -5.69 -20.01 -13.63
C SER A 211 -6.09 -19.86 -15.10
N ASN A 212 -5.12 -19.75 -16.00
CA ASN A 212 -5.32 -19.69 -17.46
C ASN A 212 -5.96 -20.96 -18.02
N LYS A 213 -5.78 -22.12 -17.38
CA LYS A 213 -6.44 -23.38 -17.77
C LYS A 213 -7.98 -23.33 -17.63
N PHE A 214 -8.52 -22.27 -17.04
CA PHE A 214 -9.96 -22.13 -16.78
C PHE A 214 -10.63 -21.02 -17.59
N SER A 215 -9.93 -20.39 -18.53
CA SER A 215 -10.46 -19.31 -19.36
C SER A 215 -9.83 -19.32 -20.75
N ASP A 216 -10.56 -18.80 -21.72
CA ASP A 216 -10.09 -18.61 -23.09
C ASP A 216 -9.12 -17.41 -23.22
N HIS A 217 -9.07 -16.53 -22.21
CA HIS A 217 -8.14 -15.40 -22.16
C HIS A 217 -6.93 -15.74 -21.29
N GLN A 218 -5.73 -15.58 -21.84
CA GLN A 218 -4.48 -15.82 -21.12
C GLN A 218 -3.97 -14.54 -20.47
N HIS A 219 -3.72 -14.61 -19.15
CA HIS A 219 -2.86 -13.64 -18.47
C HIS A 219 -1.40 -14.04 -18.71
N GLU A 220 -0.50 -13.06 -18.75
CA GLU A 220 0.94 -13.34 -18.77
C GLU A 220 1.36 -14.14 -17.53
N ASP A 221 2.38 -14.99 -17.66
CA ASP A 221 2.83 -15.89 -16.60
C ASP A 221 3.32 -15.17 -15.33
N THR A 222 3.69 -13.90 -15.45
CA THR A 222 4.12 -13.02 -14.34
C THR A 222 2.96 -12.38 -13.58
N GLN A 223 1.72 -12.65 -13.99
CA GLN A 223 0.53 -12.08 -13.37
C GLN A 223 0.12 -12.84 -12.11
N TYR A 224 -0.55 -12.14 -11.21
CA TYR A 224 -1.01 -12.64 -9.92
C TYR A 224 -2.48 -12.26 -9.65
N ALA A 225 -3.03 -12.70 -8.52
CA ALA A 225 -4.44 -12.54 -8.16
C ALA A 225 -4.87 -11.09 -7.84
N HIS A 226 -3.92 -10.18 -7.63
CA HIS A 226 -4.12 -8.77 -7.18
C HIS A 226 -4.86 -8.64 -5.84
N ASN A 227 -4.81 -9.66 -5.00
CA ASN A 227 -5.29 -9.60 -3.62
C ASN A 227 -4.44 -10.55 -2.78
N ILE A 228 -3.82 -10.03 -1.72
CA ILE A 228 -2.87 -10.80 -0.90
C ILE A 228 -3.46 -12.10 -0.33
N PHE A 229 -4.75 -12.12 0.05
CA PHE A 229 -5.38 -13.34 0.57
C PHE A 229 -5.60 -14.37 -0.53
N LEU A 230 -6.09 -13.93 -1.70
CA LEU A 230 -6.28 -14.81 -2.86
C LEU A 230 -4.95 -15.35 -3.38
N GLU A 231 -3.90 -14.54 -3.34
CA GLU A 231 -2.56 -14.94 -3.74
C GLU A 231 -2.00 -16.00 -2.78
N LEU A 232 -2.04 -15.74 -1.46
CA LEU A 232 -1.56 -16.68 -0.46
C LEU A 232 -2.27 -18.04 -0.52
N ILE A 233 -3.61 -18.05 -0.65
CA ILE A 233 -4.34 -19.33 -0.71
C ILE A 233 -4.10 -20.08 -2.03
N ASN A 234 -4.02 -19.38 -3.16
CA ASN A 234 -3.82 -20.05 -4.44
C ASN A 234 -2.39 -20.52 -4.63
N GLU A 235 -1.39 -19.76 -4.19
CA GLU A 235 0.02 -20.12 -4.39
C GLU A 235 0.56 -21.00 -3.27
N SER A 236 0.24 -20.67 -2.01
CA SER A 236 0.82 -21.30 -0.81
C SER A 236 -0.17 -22.18 -0.04
N GLY A 237 -1.45 -22.15 -0.40
CA GLY A 237 -2.48 -23.00 0.18
C GLY A 237 -3.14 -22.47 1.45
N ILE A 238 -4.18 -23.19 1.88
CA ILE A 238 -5.02 -22.83 3.03
C ILE A 238 -4.24 -22.72 4.35
N VAL A 239 -3.21 -23.56 4.54
CA VAL A 239 -2.42 -23.57 5.79
C VAL A 239 -1.70 -22.23 5.98
N VAL A 240 -1.05 -21.73 4.92
CA VAL A 240 -0.32 -20.45 4.97
C VAL A 240 -1.30 -19.29 5.12
N LEU A 241 -2.45 -19.32 4.43
CA LEU A 241 -3.51 -18.33 4.62
C LEU A 241 -3.97 -18.29 6.09
N LEU A 242 -4.25 -19.44 6.69
CA LEU A 242 -4.72 -19.51 8.08
C LEU A 242 -3.69 -18.95 9.07
N LEU A 243 -2.40 -19.26 8.89
CA LEU A 243 -1.34 -18.68 9.71
C LEU A 243 -1.29 -17.16 9.59
N PHE A 244 -1.43 -16.64 8.36
CA PHE A 244 -1.48 -15.19 8.13
C PHE A 244 -2.73 -14.54 8.77
N VAL A 245 -3.91 -15.18 8.67
CA VAL A 245 -5.13 -14.68 9.32
C VAL A 245 -5.03 -14.69 10.83
N ILE A 246 -4.47 -15.76 11.43
CA ILE A 246 -4.22 -15.85 12.88
C ILE A 246 -3.27 -14.72 13.31
N LEU A 247 -2.19 -14.49 12.55
CA LEU A 247 -1.29 -13.37 12.80
C LEU A 247 -2.04 -12.03 12.80
N LEU A 248 -2.88 -11.77 11.79
CA LEU A 248 -3.69 -10.55 11.75
C LEU A 248 -4.64 -10.43 12.95
N ILE A 249 -5.35 -11.50 13.32
CA ILE A 249 -6.29 -11.49 14.45
C ILE A 249 -5.55 -11.20 15.76
N THR A 250 -4.43 -11.88 16.02
CA THR A 250 -3.65 -11.67 17.25
C THR A 250 -3.10 -10.25 17.36
N ILE A 251 -2.85 -9.59 16.22
CA ILE A 251 -2.32 -8.24 16.12
C ILE A 251 -3.42 -7.18 16.21
N LEU A 252 -4.61 -7.48 15.68
CA LEU A 252 -5.78 -6.60 15.66
C LEU A 252 -6.68 -6.77 16.89
N ASP A 253 -6.24 -7.49 17.93
CA ASP A 253 -7.04 -7.68 19.13
C ASP A 253 -7.49 -6.34 19.74
N SER A 254 -8.81 -6.26 19.95
CA SER A 254 -9.61 -5.07 20.23
C SER A 254 -9.23 -4.31 21.51
N SER A 255 -8.66 -4.99 22.48
CA SER A 255 -8.19 -4.41 23.75
C SER A 255 -7.07 -3.37 23.56
N LEU A 256 -6.25 -3.55 22.51
CA LEU A 256 -5.13 -2.67 22.19
C LEU A 256 -5.49 -1.64 21.11
N PHE A 257 -6.50 -1.93 20.29
CA PHE A 257 -6.98 -1.04 19.23
C PHE A 257 -7.37 0.35 19.75
N LEU A 258 -7.99 0.42 20.94
CA LEU A 258 -8.36 1.70 21.58
C LEU A 258 -7.17 2.46 22.17
N LEU A 259 -6.12 1.76 22.59
CA LEU A 259 -4.89 2.38 23.14
C LEU A 259 -4.09 3.07 22.03
N PHE A 260 -4.15 2.57 20.80
CA PHE A 260 -3.41 3.14 19.66
C PHE A 260 -3.92 4.51 19.20
N PHE A 261 -5.12 4.92 19.62
CA PHE A 261 -5.61 6.28 19.34
C PHE A 261 -5.34 7.27 20.48
N GLN A 262 -4.67 6.84 21.55
CA GLN A 262 -4.21 7.75 22.59
C GLN A 262 -2.96 8.53 22.11
N GLU A 263 -2.93 9.84 22.41
CA GLU A 263 -1.86 10.76 22.00
C GLU A 263 -0.47 10.35 22.50
N ASN A 264 -0.39 9.61 23.62
CA ASN A 264 0.87 9.24 24.27
C ASN A 264 1.66 8.14 23.52
N TYR A 265 1.03 7.37 22.63
CA TYR A 265 1.64 6.23 21.94
C TYR A 265 1.86 6.50 20.45
N CYS A 266 2.50 7.62 20.13
CA CYS A 266 2.63 8.12 18.77
C CYS A 266 3.31 7.13 17.80
N SER A 267 4.34 6.42 18.24
CA SER A 267 5.14 5.48 17.41
C SER A 267 4.37 4.21 17.04
N VAL A 268 3.68 3.60 18.00
CA VAL A 268 2.80 2.45 17.76
C VAL A 268 1.64 2.82 16.85
N ARG A 269 1.04 4.00 17.08
CA ARG A 269 -0.06 4.51 16.26
C ARG A 269 0.35 4.70 14.80
N ILE A 270 1.49 5.33 14.53
CA ILE A 270 1.93 5.56 13.16
C ILE A 270 2.26 4.25 12.45
N THR A 271 2.99 3.34 13.09
CA THR A 271 3.32 2.03 12.49
C THR A 271 2.05 1.24 12.18
N PHE A 272 1.04 1.29 13.04
CA PHE A 272 -0.28 0.71 12.79
C PHE A 272 -1.02 1.35 11.61
N ILE A 273 -1.06 2.68 11.54
CA ILE A 273 -1.70 3.43 10.44
C ILE A 273 -1.03 3.07 9.11
N LEU A 274 0.30 3.05 9.06
CA LEU A 274 1.06 2.72 7.86
C LEU A 274 0.88 1.26 7.45
N PHE A 275 0.90 0.33 8.41
CA PHE A 275 0.59 -1.07 8.16
C PHE A 275 -0.81 -1.22 7.57
N SER A 276 -1.82 -0.62 8.21
CA SER A 276 -3.22 -0.71 7.76
C SER A 276 -3.40 -0.12 6.36
N TYR A 277 -2.76 1.02 6.08
CA TYR A 277 -2.75 1.64 4.75
C TYR A 277 -2.17 0.70 3.69
N LEU A 278 -1.02 0.08 3.97
CA LEU A 278 -0.36 -0.85 3.05
C LEU A 278 -1.15 -2.16 2.90
N LEU A 279 -1.79 -2.64 3.97
CA LEU A 279 -2.65 -3.82 3.92
C LEU A 279 -3.85 -3.58 3.01
N ILE A 280 -4.58 -2.47 3.16
CA ILE A 280 -5.71 -2.13 2.28
C ILE A 280 -5.25 -2.05 0.82
N ASN A 281 -4.06 -1.51 0.56
CA ASN A 281 -3.46 -1.50 -0.77
C ASN A 281 -3.17 -2.92 -1.29
N ALA A 282 -2.64 -3.80 -0.46
CA ALA A 282 -2.34 -5.21 -0.79
C ALA A 282 -3.60 -6.05 -1.06
N LEU A 283 -4.77 -5.62 -0.57
CA LEU A 283 -6.07 -6.25 -0.92
C LEU A 283 -6.50 -5.96 -2.36
N VAL A 284 -5.91 -4.93 -2.99
CA VAL A 284 -6.38 -4.41 -4.28
C VAL A 284 -5.34 -4.57 -5.38
N SER A 285 -4.05 -4.51 -5.05
CA SER A 285 -2.95 -4.60 -6.03
C SER A 285 -1.61 -4.96 -5.37
N GLY A 286 -0.63 -5.33 -6.18
CA GLY A 286 0.72 -5.70 -5.72
C GLY A 286 0.81 -7.17 -5.37
N ASP A 287 1.89 -7.82 -5.78
CA ASP A 287 2.18 -9.19 -5.37
C ASP A 287 2.78 -9.22 -3.95
N ILE A 288 3.05 -10.41 -3.44
CA ILE A 288 3.67 -10.60 -2.12
C ILE A 288 4.99 -9.82 -1.98
N VAL A 289 5.79 -9.68 -3.04
CA VAL A 289 7.12 -9.05 -3.00
C VAL A 289 7.04 -7.53 -3.09
N ASP A 290 6.12 -7.00 -3.90
CA ASP A 290 5.77 -5.59 -3.99
C ASP A 290 5.21 -5.06 -2.67
N ASN A 291 4.51 -5.91 -1.93
CA ASN A 291 3.96 -5.60 -0.62
C ASN A 291 4.97 -5.79 0.53
N ARG A 292 6.28 -5.92 0.26
CA ARG A 292 7.34 -6.01 1.29
C ARG A 292 7.24 -4.99 2.42
N LEU A 293 6.93 -3.74 2.08
CA LEU A 293 6.82 -2.66 3.07
C LEU A 293 5.66 -2.89 4.04
N MET A 294 4.59 -3.58 3.61
CA MET A 294 3.49 -3.97 4.49
C MET A 294 3.98 -4.90 5.59
N PHE A 295 4.76 -5.93 5.23
CA PHE A 295 5.33 -6.87 6.20
C PHE A 295 6.32 -6.20 7.15
N ILE A 296 7.16 -5.29 6.64
CA ILE A 296 8.08 -4.51 7.48
C ILE A 296 7.29 -3.62 8.46
N MET A 297 6.25 -2.92 8.01
CA MET A 297 5.42 -2.10 8.91
C MET A 297 4.67 -2.95 9.93
N LEU A 298 4.22 -4.15 9.57
CA LEU A 298 3.64 -5.13 10.50
C LEU A 298 4.65 -5.53 11.58
N ALA A 299 5.88 -5.86 11.17
CA ALA A 299 6.97 -6.24 12.06
C ALA A 299 7.35 -5.10 13.04
N LEU A 300 7.46 -3.87 12.53
CA LEU A 300 7.69 -2.66 13.36
C LEU A 300 6.55 -2.44 14.36
N PHE A 301 5.31 -2.59 13.92
CA PHE A 301 4.15 -2.48 14.80
C PHE A 301 4.16 -3.54 15.90
N MET A 302 4.50 -4.79 15.58
CA MET A 302 4.66 -5.86 16.57
C MET A 302 5.76 -5.53 17.60
N SER A 303 6.91 -5.05 17.15
CA SER A 303 8.02 -4.65 18.03
C SER A 303 7.60 -3.60 19.05
N GLU A 304 6.99 -2.51 18.58
CA GLU A 304 6.53 -1.42 19.43
C GLU A 304 5.41 -1.86 20.39
N ARG A 305 4.50 -2.74 19.94
CA ARG A 305 3.46 -3.34 20.81
C ARG A 305 4.08 -4.16 21.93
N LEU A 306 5.05 -5.02 21.64
CA LEU A 306 5.73 -5.84 22.63
C LEU A 306 6.48 -4.99 23.65
N SER A 307 7.10 -3.90 23.21
CA SER A 307 7.74 -2.90 24.08
C SER A 307 6.74 -2.28 25.05
N LEU A 308 5.56 -1.86 24.56
CA LEU A 308 4.51 -1.30 25.43
C LEU A 308 3.97 -2.30 26.45
N GLN A 309 3.74 -3.57 26.06
CA GLN A 309 3.26 -4.60 26.98
C GLN A 309 4.25 -4.86 28.12
N LYS A 310 5.57 -4.82 27.84
CA LYS A 310 6.61 -4.94 28.87
C LYS A 310 6.54 -3.79 29.88
N ILE A 311 6.30 -2.57 29.42
CA ILE A 311 6.19 -1.38 30.29
C ILE A 311 4.92 -1.43 31.14
N SER A 312 3.79 -1.88 30.58
CA SER A 312 2.51 -1.95 31.31
C SER A 312 2.45 -3.04 32.39
N ASN A 313 3.31 -4.06 32.31
CA ASN A 313 3.37 -5.19 33.23
C ASN A 313 4.49 -5.06 34.28
N ALA A 314 5.29 -4.00 34.22
CA ALA A 314 6.35 -3.68 35.17
C ALA A 314 5.85 -2.67 36.22
#